data_AF-A0A2M7V6E0-F1
#
_entry.id   AF-A0A2M7V6E0-F1
#
_cell.length_a   1.000
_cell.length_b   1.000
_cell.length_c   1.000
_cell.angle_alpha   90.00
_cell.angle_beta   90.00
_cell.angle_gamma   90.00
#
_symmetry.space_group_name_H-M   'P 1'
#
loop_
_entity.id
_entity.type
_entity.pdbx_description
1 polymer ?
#
loop_
_entity_poly.entity_id
_entity_poly.type
_entity_poly.pdbx_seq_one_letter_code
_entity_poly.pdbx_strand_id
1 'polypeptide(L)' 'MPLPSQAQLDERQKHAQERLSKLRTAYEGFLKSWQDIEHDTDVVRKTLSGHIDTAKIYDILKQIDTINDSL' A
#
# COMPACT_ATOMS: atom_id res chain seq x y z
N MET A 1 19.48 -33.29 32.22
CA MET A 1 18.30 -33.30 31.33
C MET A 1 18.51 -34.40 30.29
N PRO A 2 17.53 -35.26 30.01
CA PRO A 2 17.66 -36.27 28.95
C PRO A 2 17.81 -35.59 27.59
N LEU A 3 18.75 -36.08 26.78
CA LEU A 3 18.92 -35.62 25.40
C LEU A 3 17.70 -36.06 24.57
N PRO A 4 17.17 -35.18 23.72
CA PRO A 4 16.05 -35.53 22.84
C PRO A 4 16.46 -36.65 21.87
N SER A 5 15.51 -37.54 21.57
CA SER A 5 15.73 -38.60 20.59
C SER A 5 15.74 -38.05 19.15
N GLN A 6 16.33 -38.80 18.21
CA GLN A 6 16.36 -38.39 16.80
C GLN A 6 14.95 -38.11 16.25
N ALA A 7 13.97 -38.95 16.60
CA ALA A 7 12.58 -38.74 16.20
C ALA A 7 12.00 -37.40 16.71
N GLN A 8 12.37 -37.00 17.94
CA GLN A 8 11.96 -35.70 18.49
C GLN A 8 12.66 -34.52 17.80
N LEU A 9 13.89 -34.70 17.34
CA LEU A 9 14.61 -33.68 16.57
C LEU A 9 14.00 -33.51 15.18
N ASP A 10 13.68 -34.61 14.51
CA ASP A 10 13.07 -34.59 13.16
C ASP A 10 11.68 -33.95 13.20
N GLU A 11 10.86 -34.26 14.21
CA GLU A 11 9.54 -33.66 14.41
C GLU A 11 9.64 -32.15 14.68
N ARG A 12 10.61 -31.73 15.51
CA ARG A 12 10.88 -30.29 15.75
C ARG A 12 11.34 -29.58 14.48
N GLN A 13 12.20 -30.21 13.69
CA GLN A 13 12.67 -29.64 12.43
C GLN A 13 11.52 -29.48 11.43
N LYS A 14 10.64 -30.47 11.32
CA LYS A 14 9.44 -30.40 10.48
C LYS A 14 8.52 -29.26 10.91
N HIS A 15 8.22 -29.14 12.21
CA HIS A 15 7.41 -28.04 12.73
C HIS A 15 8.04 -26.66 12.51
N ALA A 16 9.36 -26.55 12.65
CA ALA A 16 10.07 -25.31 12.38
C ALA A 16 9.98 -24.92 10.90
N GLN A 17 10.13 -25.89 9.98
CA GLN A 17 9.98 -25.67 8.55
C GLN A 17 8.55 -25.26 8.17
N GLU A 18 7.53 -25.90 8.74
CA GLU A 18 6.13 -25.52 8.52
C GLU A 18 5.85 -24.09 8.99
N ARG A 19 6.38 -23.71 10.16
CA ARG A 19 6.25 -22.34 10.69
C ARG A 19 6.96 -21.32 9.80
N LEU A 20 8.17 -21.63 9.35
CA LEU A 20 8.92 -20.77 8.43
C LEU A 20 8.20 -20.59 7.09
N SER A 21 7.63 -21.67 6.56
CA SER A 21 6.83 -21.63 5.32
C SER A 21 5.62 -20.70 5.48
N LYS A 22 4.85 -20.87 6.56
CA LYS A 22 3.71 -19.98 6.86
C LYS A 22 4.12 -18.52 7.02
N LEU A 23 5.23 -18.27 7.72
CA LEU A 23 5.76 -16.92 7.91
C LEU A 23 6.16 -16.29 6.58
N ARG A 24 6.82 -17.05 5.70
CA ARG A 24 7.20 -16.59 4.37
C ARG A 24 5.98 -16.22 3.54
N THR A 25 4.96 -17.06 3.51
CA THR A 25 3.72 -16.76 2.78
C THR A 25 3.00 -15.53 3.33
N ALA A 26 2.94 -15.38 4.66
CA ALA A 26 2.37 -14.19 5.28
C ALA A 26 3.16 -12.92 4.92
N TYR A 27 4.49 -13.01 4.90
CA TYR A 27 5.36 -11.90 4.51
C TYR A 27 5.20 -11.52 3.03
N GLU A 28 5.14 -12.50 2.13
CA GLU A 28 4.88 -12.27 0.70
C GLU A 28 3.50 -11.62 0.49
N GLY A 29 2.48 -12.08 1.23
CA GLY A 29 1.15 -11.45 1.22
C GLY A 29 1.15 -10.01 1.73
N PHE A 30 1.91 -9.74 2.80
CA PHE A 30 2.10 -8.39 3.32
C PHE A 30 2.76 -7.48 2.30
N LEU A 31 3.85 -7.92 1.66
CA LEU A 31 4.55 -7.12 0.65
C LEU A 31 3.62 -6.75 -0.52
N LYS A 32 2.80 -7.70 -0.98
CA LYS A 32 1.83 -7.42 -2.05
C LYS A 32 0.79 -6.38 -1.60
N SER A 33 0.20 -6.57 -0.43
CA SER A 33 -0.78 -5.62 0.10
C SER A 33 -0.18 -4.23 0.31
N TRP A 34 1.10 -4.14 0.70
CA TRP A 34 1.78 -2.87 0.85
C TRP A 34 1.97 -2.16 -0.50
N GLN A 35 2.36 -2.88 -1.55
CA GLN A 35 2.47 -2.34 -2.90
C GLN A 35 1.12 -1.84 -3.44
N ASP A 36 0.03 -2.58 -3.18
CA ASP A 36 -1.32 -2.17 -3.57
C ASP A 36 -1.73 -0.87 -2.86
N ILE A 37 -1.45 -0.75 -1.56
CA ILE A 37 -1.72 0.48 -0.78
C ILE A 37 -0.90 1.67 -1.29
N GLU A 38 0.38 1.46 -1.61
CA GLU A 38 1.25 2.51 -2.15
C GLU A 38 0.72 3.00 -3.51
N HIS A 39 0.28 2.08 -4.36
CA HIS A 39 -0.35 2.41 -5.64
C HIS A 39 -1.63 3.23 -5.46
N ASP A 40 -2.55 2.75 -4.61
CA ASP A 40 -3.81 3.45 -4.34
C ASP A 40 -3.57 4.84 -3.77
N THR A 41 -2.57 4.99 -2.90
CA THR A 41 -2.18 6.29 -2.33
C THR A 41 -1.71 7.26 -3.42
N ASP A 42 -0.90 6.80 -4.38
CA ASP A 42 -0.45 7.64 -5.49
C ASP A 42 -1.60 8.02 -6.43
N VAL A 43 -2.53 7.09 -6.71
CA VAL A 43 -3.74 7.36 -7.51
C VAL A 43 -4.62 8.41 -6.83
N VAL A 44 -4.87 8.26 -5.53
CA VAL A 44 -5.64 9.25 -4.75
C VAL A 44 -4.95 10.60 -4.76
N ARG A 45 -3.64 10.66 -4.53
CA ARG A 45 -2.86 11.90 -4.57
C ARG A 45 -2.96 12.59 -5.94
N LYS A 46 -2.83 11.86 -7.03
CA LYS A 46 -2.97 12.38 -8.41
C LYS A 46 -4.37 12.91 -8.65
N THR A 47 -5.39 12.17 -8.24
CA THR A 47 -6.79 12.56 -8.40
C THR A 47 -7.09 13.86 -7.64
N LEU A 48 -6.62 13.97 -6.41
CA LEU A 48 -6.78 15.18 -5.59
C LEU A 48 -6.08 16.38 -6.23
N SER A 49 -4.85 16.18 -6.73
CA SER A 49 -4.09 17.24 -7.40
C SER A 49 -4.83 17.75 -8.65
N GLY A 50 -5.36 16.84 -9.47
CA GLY A 50 -6.16 17.21 -10.64
C GLY A 50 -7.44 17.98 -10.29
N HIS A 51 -8.12 17.62 -9.19
CA HIS A 51 -9.29 18.37 -8.72
C HIS A 51 -8.93 19.78 -8.27
N ILE A 52 -7.82 19.94 -7.54
CA ILE A 52 -7.33 21.25 -7.11
C ILE A 52 -6.98 22.13 -8.31
N ASP A 53 -6.28 21.57 -9.30
CA ASP A 53 -5.91 22.31 -10.50
C ASP A 53 -7.14 22.72 -11.32
N THR A 54 -8.13 21.83 -11.44
CA THR A 54 -9.41 22.14 -12.09
C THR A 54 -10.16 23.26 -11.37
N ALA A 55 -10.22 23.22 -10.04
CA ALA A 55 -10.87 24.26 -9.24
C ALA A 55 -10.16 25.62 -9.39
N LYS A 56 -8.83 25.64 -9.38
CA LYS A 56 -8.05 26.87 -9.63
C LYS A 56 -8.30 27.43 -11.03
N ILE A 57 -8.35 26.57 -12.05
CA ILE A 57 -8.67 26.99 -13.43
C ILE A 57 -10.07 27.62 -13.48
N TYR A 58 -11.06 26.99 -12.82
CA TYR A 58 -12.42 27.53 -12.73
C TYR A 58 -12.44 28.92 -12.08
N ASP A 59 -11.73 29.10 -10.97
CA ASP A 59 -11.65 30.40 -10.28
C ASP A 59 -10.99 31.48 -11.15
N ILE A 60 -9.93 31.13 -11.90
CA ILE A 60 -9.26 32.05 -12.83
C ILE A 60 -10.21 32.46 -13.96
N LEU A 61 -10.93 31.51 -14.56
CA LEU A 61 -11.89 31.80 -15.63
C LEU A 61 -12.99 32.73 -15.14
N LYS A 62 -13.54 32.47 -13.94
CA LYS A 62 -14.55 33.32 -13.33
C LYS A 62 -14.04 34.74 -13.06
N GLN A 63 -12.77 34.88 -12.63
CA GLN A 63 -12.15 36.20 -12.46
C GLN A 63 -12.00 36.94 -13.80
N ILE A 64 -11.61 36.25 -14.87
CA ILE A 64 -11.51 36.82 -16.21
C ILE A 64 -12.88 37.31 -16.69
N ASP A 65 -13.93 36.50 -16.56
CA ASP A 65 -15.29 36.88 -16.94
C ASP A 65 -15.77 38.12 -16.16
N THR A 66 -15.49 38.16 -14.85
CA THR A 66 -15.84 39.31 -14.01
C THR A 66 -15.14 40.58 -14.46
N ILE A 67 -13.86 40.51 -14.86
CA ILE A 67 -13.11 41.66 -15.40
C ILE A 67 -13.69 42.10 -16.74
N ASN A 68 -14.06 41.16 -17.61
CA ASN A 68 -14.59 41.44 -18.94
C ASN A 68 -16.00 42.06 -18.90
N ASP A 69 -16.86 41.63 -17.96
CA ASP A 69 -18.19 42.22 -17.73
C ASP A 69 -18.12 43.62 -17.07
N SER A 70 -16.97 43.96 -16.46
CA SER A 70 -16.73 45.25 -15.80
C SER A 70 -16.09 46.30 -16.73
N LEU A 71 -15.74 45.92 -17.96
CA LEU A 71 -15.13 46.76 -19.01
C LEU A 71 -16.18 47.22 -20.03
#